data_AF-A0A373RY25-F1
#
_entry.id   AF-A0A373RY25-F1
#
_cell.length_a   1.000
_cell.length_b   1.000
_cell.length_c   1.000
_cell.angle_alpha   90.00
_cell.angle_beta   90.00
_cell.angle_gamma   90.00
#
_symmetry.space_group_name_H-M   'P 1'
#
loop_
_entity.id
_entity.type
_entity.pdbx_description
1 polymer ?
#
loop_
_entity_poly.entity_id
_entity_poly.type
_entity_poly.pdbx_seq_one_letter_code
_entity_poly.pdbx_strand_id
1 'polypeptide(L)'
;MKYTILMSCGHQVTVDLGGKNSERERKIKYFETQGLCKECYKKEMQELKASKPFVLNASVLPYISEKNGSILLSLWFEGNTRPYKDKIKLLGGYRWREKTSATDFYSVERRPLCWNKIIEEDQLKDEIAKAISIGAESVIPEQNLFSFAHYQIALEAKKAWIETHKQSSESSDVPDFLKGHEWNHKLYGKTGSYAIYPDGEKMTLTDEQAAEVKKYLEKE
;
A
#
# COMPACT_ATOMS: atom_id res chain seq x y z
N MET A 1 28.46 25.30 26.96
CA MET A 1 29.49 26.34 26.74
C MET A 1 29.86 26.27 25.27
N LYS A 2 29.95 27.43 24.60
CA LYS A 2 30.30 27.48 23.17
C LYS A 2 31.81 27.30 22.99
N TYR A 3 32.20 26.39 22.12
CA TYR A 3 33.59 26.15 21.72
C TYR A 3 33.72 26.37 20.22
N THR A 4 34.79 27.05 19.80
CA THR A 4 35.18 27.11 18.39
C THR A 4 36.14 25.96 18.13
N ILE A 5 35.73 25.01 17.30
CA ILE A 5 36.48 23.78 17.03
C ILE A 5 36.86 23.78 15.55
N LEU A 6 38.10 23.40 15.26
CA LEU A 6 38.54 23.10 13.90
C LEU A 6 38.09 21.67 13.56
N MET A 7 37.11 21.55 12.68
CA MET A 7 36.58 20.26 12.26
C MET A 7 37.60 19.53 11.38
N SER A 8 37.48 18.19 11.23
CA SER A 8 38.36 17.39 10.37
C SER A 8 38.37 17.83 8.90
N CYS A 9 37.27 18.45 8.45
CA CYS A 9 37.16 19.06 7.12
C CYS A 9 37.90 20.40 6.96
N GLY A 10 38.63 20.87 7.99
CA GLY A 10 39.38 22.12 7.97
C GLY A 10 38.57 23.40 8.24
N HIS A 11 37.27 23.27 8.51
CA HIS A 11 36.39 24.42 8.80
C HIS A 11 36.25 24.65 10.31
N GLN A 12 36.31 25.92 10.73
CA GLN A 12 36.00 26.28 12.11
C GLN A 12 34.49 26.41 12.32
N VAL A 13 33.96 25.72 13.33
CA VAL A 13 32.54 25.75 13.67
C VAL A 13 32.39 26.01 15.17
N THR A 14 31.47 26.92 15.51
CA THR A 14 31.08 27.14 16.91
C THR A 14 30.01 26.14 17.31
N VAL A 15 30.32 25.26 18.27
CA VAL A 15 29.42 24.23 18.77
C VAL A 15 29.17 24.45 20.26
N ASP A 16 27.92 24.36 20.69
CA ASP A 16 27.60 24.38 22.12
C ASP A 16 27.73 22.97 22.71
N LEU A 17 28.71 22.80 23.60
CA LEU A 17 28.98 21.52 24.26
C LEU A 17 28.53 21.59 25.72
N GLY A 18 27.59 20.71 26.07
CA GLY A 18 27.20 20.38 27.45
C GLY A 18 27.85 19.08 27.93
N GLY A 19 27.86 18.88 29.25
CA GLY A 19 28.42 17.71 29.92
C GLY A 19 29.59 18.03 30.86
N LYS A 20 30.21 17.00 31.44
CA LYS A 20 31.42 17.12 32.26
C LYS A 20 32.63 17.49 31.39
N ASN A 21 33.70 18.01 32.00
CA ASN A 21 34.85 18.51 31.22
C ASN A 21 35.48 17.42 30.33
N SER A 22 35.66 16.21 30.85
CA SER A 22 36.20 15.07 30.10
C SER A 22 35.34 14.65 28.89
N GLU A 23 34.01 14.77 29.00
CA GLU A 23 33.10 14.49 27.88
C GLU A 23 33.21 15.55 26.77
N ARG A 24 33.45 16.81 27.15
CA ARG A 24 33.64 17.91 26.20
C ARG A 24 34.95 17.74 25.46
N GLU A 25 36.05 17.46 26.14
CA GLU A 25 37.36 17.18 25.52
C GLU A 25 37.28 16.00 24.55
N ARG A 26 36.59 14.91 24.93
CA ARG A 26 36.36 13.77 24.03
C ARG A 26 35.58 14.15 22.77
N LYS A 27 34.53 14.98 22.92
CA LYS A 27 33.73 15.48 21.78
C LYS A 27 34.55 16.38 20.87
N ILE A 28 35.37 17.28 21.43
CA ILE A 28 36.26 18.16 20.67
C ILE A 28 37.24 17.31 19.86
N LYS A 29 37.92 16.33 20.48
CA LYS A 29 38.84 15.42 19.79
C LYS A 29 38.16 14.63 18.68
N TYR A 30 36.91 14.18 18.89
CA TYR A 30 36.12 13.53 17.83
C TYR A 30 35.86 14.47 16.64
N PHE A 31 35.47 15.72 16.91
CA PHE A 31 35.22 16.70 15.86
C PHE A 31 36.49 17.07 15.07
N GLU A 32 37.63 17.19 15.75
CA GLU A 32 38.93 17.46 15.11
C GLU A 32 39.42 16.29 14.24
N THR A 33 39.21 15.05 14.71
CA THR A 33 39.75 13.86 14.02
C THR A 33 38.84 13.30 12.94
N GLN A 34 37.51 13.33 13.14
CA GLN A 34 36.54 12.62 12.30
C GLN A 34 35.30 13.45 11.96
N GLY A 35 34.98 14.50 12.73
CA GLY A 35 33.74 15.24 12.57
C GLY A 35 33.76 16.22 11.40
N LEU A 36 32.78 16.09 10.50
CA LEU A 36 32.53 17.05 9.42
C LEU A 36 31.64 18.19 9.89
N CYS A 37 31.84 19.38 9.33
CA CYS A 37 30.88 20.46 9.47
C CYS A 37 29.56 20.12 8.74
N LYS A 38 28.48 20.80 9.11
CA LYS A 38 27.14 20.56 8.55
C LYS A 38 27.10 20.67 7.01
N GLU A 39 27.89 21.56 6.43
CA GLU A 39 27.93 21.79 4.99
C GLU A 39 28.70 20.68 4.25
N CYS A 40 29.88 20.33 4.74
CA CYS A 40 30.68 19.21 4.20
C CYS A 40 29.91 17.90 4.29
N TYR A 41 29.31 17.60 5.46
CA TYR A 41 28.47 16.41 5.61
C TYR A 41 27.29 16.42 4.64
N LYS A 42 26.62 17.57 4.48
CA LYS A 42 25.50 17.70 3.53
C LYS A 42 25.95 17.51 2.08
N LYS A 43 27.17 17.93 1.72
CA LYS A 43 27.75 17.75 0.38
C LYS A 43 28.11 16.29 0.12
N GLU A 44 28.82 15.65 1.05
CA GLU A 44 29.18 14.23 0.96
C GLU A 44 27.94 13.34 0.87
N MET A 45 26.91 13.59 1.70
CA MET A 45 25.65 12.85 1.61
C MET A 45 24.91 13.08 0.28
N GLN A 46 25.09 14.23 -0.37
CA GLN A 46 24.54 14.47 -1.71
C GLN A 46 25.32 13.72 -2.78
N GLU A 47 26.65 13.70 -2.69
CA GLU A 47 27.52 12.96 -3.62
C GLU A 47 27.27 11.46 -3.51
N LEU A 48 27.16 10.93 -2.29
CA LEU A 48 26.78 9.53 -2.03
C LEU A 48 25.40 9.17 -2.55
N LYS A 49 24.45 10.12 -2.56
CA LYS A 49 23.13 9.88 -3.17
C LYS A 49 23.17 10.01 -4.68
N ALA A 50 23.98 10.92 -5.21
CA ALA A 50 24.16 11.13 -6.65
C ALA A 50 24.90 9.98 -7.32
N SER A 51 25.79 9.28 -6.60
CA SER A 51 26.48 8.09 -7.08
C SER A 51 25.60 6.84 -7.09
N LYS A 52 24.50 6.83 -6.34
CA LYS A 52 23.55 5.72 -6.33
C LYS A 52 22.61 5.80 -7.54
N PRO A 53 22.29 4.66 -8.17
CA PRO A 53 21.40 4.64 -9.32
C PRO A 53 20.00 5.12 -8.94
N PHE A 54 19.32 5.79 -9.86
CA PHE A 54 17.92 6.17 -9.64
C PHE A 54 17.03 4.97 -9.95
N VAL A 55 16.41 4.37 -8.93
CA VAL A 55 15.67 3.11 -9.04
C VAL A 55 14.27 3.20 -8.46
N LEU A 56 13.36 2.39 -9.01
CA LEU A 56 12.04 2.14 -8.43
C LEU A 56 12.07 0.81 -7.70
N ASN A 57 11.60 0.79 -6.46
CA ASN A 57 11.43 -0.44 -5.70
C ASN A 57 9.94 -0.77 -5.57
N ALA A 58 9.64 -2.05 -5.40
CA ALA A 58 8.29 -2.55 -5.21
C ALA A 58 8.23 -3.58 -4.08
N SER A 59 7.20 -3.51 -3.25
CA SER A 59 6.96 -4.48 -2.17
C SER A 59 5.47 -4.78 -2.03
N VAL A 60 5.14 -6.02 -1.71
CA VAL A 60 3.77 -6.47 -1.47
C VAL A 60 3.33 -6.08 -0.06
N LEU A 61 2.12 -5.55 0.08
CA LEU A 61 1.50 -5.26 1.37
C LEU A 61 0.69 -6.49 1.85
N PRO A 62 0.59 -6.73 3.17
CA PRO A 62 -0.09 -7.91 3.71
C PRO A 62 -1.62 -7.73 3.76
N TYR A 63 -2.19 -6.93 2.86
CA TYR A 63 -3.61 -6.61 2.80
C TYR A 63 -4.02 -6.23 1.37
N ILE A 64 -5.33 -6.26 1.13
CA ILE A 64 -5.96 -6.05 -0.18
C ILE A 64 -6.77 -4.75 -0.22
N SER A 65 -7.13 -4.32 -1.42
CA SER A 65 -8.09 -3.25 -1.64
C SER A 65 -9.49 -3.72 -1.25
N GLU A 66 -10.13 -3.04 -0.31
CA GLU A 66 -11.50 -3.36 0.11
C GLU A 66 -12.52 -3.20 -1.03
N LYS A 67 -12.20 -2.39 -2.04
CA LYS A 67 -13.12 -2.04 -3.14
C LYS A 67 -13.29 -3.17 -4.15
N ASN A 68 -12.22 -3.90 -4.45
CA ASN A 68 -12.18 -4.86 -5.55
C ASN A 68 -11.34 -6.12 -5.25
N GLY A 69 -10.82 -6.25 -4.03
CA GLY A 69 -10.00 -7.38 -3.61
C GLY A 69 -8.61 -7.44 -4.24
N SER A 70 -8.17 -6.41 -4.97
CA SER A 70 -6.84 -6.36 -5.58
C SER A 70 -5.74 -6.38 -4.52
N ILE A 71 -4.65 -7.11 -4.78
CA ILE A 71 -3.47 -7.04 -3.91
C ILE A 71 -2.85 -5.64 -4.02
N LEU A 72 -2.49 -5.07 -2.87
CA LEU A 72 -1.85 -3.76 -2.82
C LEU A 72 -0.33 -3.87 -2.80
N LEU A 73 0.31 -3.02 -3.59
CA LEU A 73 1.76 -2.91 -3.69
C LEU A 73 2.20 -1.51 -3.25
N SER A 74 3.29 -1.46 -2.51
CA SER A 74 3.99 -0.22 -2.20
C SER A 74 5.16 -0.02 -3.15
N LEU A 75 5.17 1.11 -3.84
CA LEU A 75 6.24 1.54 -4.72
C LEU A 75 6.99 2.72 -4.11
N TRP A 76 8.32 2.75 -4.24
CA TRP A 76 9.11 3.93 -3.84
C TRP A 76 10.37 4.12 -4.68
N PHE A 77 10.76 5.38 -4.86
CA PHE A 77 12.02 5.74 -5.50
C PHE A 77 13.18 5.80 -4.51
N GLU A 78 14.35 5.32 -4.92
CA GLU A 78 15.59 5.33 -4.14
C GLU A 78 16.80 5.80 -4.97
N GLY A 79 17.90 6.12 -4.29
CA GLY A 79 19.15 6.60 -4.91
C GLY A 79 19.10 8.06 -5.32
N ASN A 80 19.52 8.38 -6.54
CA ASN A 80 19.65 9.75 -7.05
C ASN A 80 18.29 10.39 -7.42
N THR A 81 17.37 10.51 -6.47
CA THR A 81 16.00 11.01 -6.69
C THR A 81 15.90 12.53 -6.83
N ARG A 82 16.93 13.29 -6.42
CA ARG A 82 16.86 14.75 -6.31
C ARG A 82 16.69 15.47 -7.66
N PRO A 83 17.42 15.12 -8.74
CA PRO A 83 17.22 15.72 -10.06
C PRO A 83 15.85 15.39 -10.67
N TYR A 84 15.26 14.26 -10.29
CA TYR A 84 14.00 13.76 -10.83
C TYR A 84 12.78 14.17 -10.00
N LYS A 85 12.96 14.93 -8.91
CA LYS A 85 11.89 15.30 -7.96
C LYS A 85 10.62 15.82 -8.64
N ASP A 86 10.75 16.74 -9.59
CA ASP A 86 9.59 17.35 -10.23
C ASP A 86 8.94 16.39 -11.22
N LYS A 87 9.73 15.55 -11.91
CA LYS A 87 9.21 14.47 -12.76
C LYS A 87 8.42 13.43 -11.94
N ILE A 88 8.94 13.04 -10.78
CA ILE A 88 8.26 12.11 -9.85
C ILE A 88 6.91 12.68 -9.42
N LYS A 89 6.85 13.98 -9.10
CA LYS A 89 5.58 14.65 -8.76
C LYS A 89 4.59 14.64 -9.92
N LEU A 90 5.07 14.86 -11.15
CA LEU A 90 4.24 14.87 -12.36
C LEU A 90 3.64 13.50 -12.69
N LEU A 91 4.27 12.39 -12.26
CA LEU A 91 3.68 11.04 -12.41
C LEU A 91 2.36 10.87 -11.64
N GLY A 92 2.14 11.67 -10.59
CA GLY A 92 0.94 11.62 -9.77
C GLY A 92 0.91 10.47 -8.77
N GLY A 93 0.34 10.73 -7.59
CA GLY A 93 0.18 9.74 -6.52
C GLY A 93 1.39 9.55 -5.60
N TYR A 94 2.60 9.87 -6.06
CA TYR A 94 3.81 9.81 -5.21
C TYR A 94 3.85 10.94 -4.18
N ARG A 95 4.07 10.58 -2.91
CA ARG A 95 4.17 11.53 -1.79
C ARG A 95 5.46 11.30 -1.01
N TRP A 96 6.01 12.37 -0.44
CA TRP A 96 7.17 12.30 0.44
C TRP A 96 6.72 11.86 1.84
N ARG A 97 6.85 10.56 2.14
CA ARG A 97 6.39 9.94 3.39
C ARG A 97 7.31 8.79 3.79
N GLU A 98 7.06 8.19 4.94
CA GLU A 98 7.81 7.02 5.39
C GLU A 98 7.65 5.86 4.41
N LYS A 99 8.77 5.20 4.11
CA LYS A 99 8.80 3.97 3.31
C LYS A 99 7.88 2.93 3.94
N THR A 100 7.23 2.14 3.10
CA THR A 100 6.46 0.97 3.54
C THR A 100 6.90 -0.20 2.67
N SER A 101 7.63 -1.14 3.24
CA SER A 101 8.02 -2.40 2.61
C SER A 101 7.77 -3.56 3.56
N ALA A 102 7.83 -4.79 3.07
CA ALA A 102 7.55 -5.97 3.90
C ALA A 102 8.47 -6.04 5.12
N THR A 103 9.76 -5.74 4.94
CA THR A 103 10.73 -5.68 6.04
C THR A 103 10.37 -4.59 7.07
N ASP A 104 9.85 -3.45 6.64
CA ASP A 104 9.54 -2.32 7.53
C ASP A 104 8.38 -2.63 8.51
N PHE A 105 7.55 -3.64 8.22
CA PHE A 105 6.49 -4.08 9.14
C PHE A 105 7.03 -4.78 10.38
N TYR A 106 8.21 -5.39 10.28
CA TYR A 106 8.84 -6.17 11.34
C TYR A 106 10.04 -5.44 11.98
N SER A 107 10.35 -4.22 11.52
CA SER A 107 11.43 -3.41 12.05
C SER A 107 10.93 -2.36 13.05
N VAL A 108 11.69 -2.16 14.13
CA VAL A 108 11.52 -1.05 15.08
C VAL A 108 12.30 0.19 14.67
N GLU A 109 13.13 0.08 13.63
CA GLU A 109 13.90 1.20 13.13
C GLU A 109 12.99 2.27 12.51
N ARG A 110 13.41 3.52 12.63
CA ARG A 110 12.70 4.62 12.01
C ARG A 110 12.78 4.50 10.49
N ARG A 111 11.60 4.39 9.87
CA ARG A 111 11.47 4.26 8.41
C ARG A 111 11.99 5.51 7.70
N PRO A 112 12.84 5.37 6.68
CA PRO A 112 13.33 6.53 5.94
C PRO A 112 12.19 7.18 5.13
N LEU A 113 12.28 8.49 4.93
CA LEU A 113 11.36 9.20 4.04
C LEU A 113 11.77 9.01 2.59
N CYS A 114 10.81 8.71 1.73
CA CYS A 114 10.99 8.54 0.29
C CYS A 114 9.75 9.03 -0.47
N TRP A 115 9.89 9.16 -1.79
CA TRP A 115 8.74 9.31 -2.67
C TRP A 115 8.08 7.95 -2.85
N ASN A 116 6.94 7.73 -2.20
CA ASN A 116 6.21 6.47 -2.25
C ASN A 116 4.75 6.64 -2.66
N LYS A 117 4.18 5.52 -3.13
CA LYS A 117 2.81 5.40 -3.61
C LYS A 117 2.34 3.97 -3.38
N ILE A 118 1.08 3.81 -3.00
CA ILE A 118 0.41 2.50 -2.96
C ILE A 118 -0.42 2.37 -4.24
N ILE A 119 -0.33 1.21 -4.88
CA ILE A 119 -1.04 0.87 -6.12
C ILE A 119 -1.69 -0.50 -5.99
N GLU A 120 -2.59 -0.79 -6.91
CA GLU A 120 -3.11 -2.13 -7.12
C GLU A 120 -2.17 -2.94 -8.03
N GLU A 121 -2.21 -4.27 -7.92
CA GLU A 121 -1.30 -5.16 -8.64
C GLU A 121 -1.39 -5.07 -10.17
N ASP A 122 -2.56 -4.70 -10.71
CA ASP A 122 -2.81 -4.51 -12.14
C ASP A 122 -2.09 -3.27 -12.70
N GLN A 123 -1.90 -2.25 -11.88
CA GLN A 123 -1.22 -1.00 -12.24
C GLN A 123 0.31 -1.11 -12.27
N LEU A 124 0.87 -2.22 -11.77
CA LEU A 124 2.32 -2.37 -11.58
C LEU A 124 3.08 -2.16 -12.89
N LYS A 125 2.63 -2.78 -13.98
CA LYS A 125 3.30 -2.72 -15.28
C LYS A 125 3.36 -1.28 -15.83
N ASP A 126 2.29 -0.53 -15.67
CA ASP A 126 2.20 0.85 -16.14
C ASP A 126 3.08 1.79 -15.31
N GLU A 127 3.12 1.59 -13.99
CA GLU A 127 3.97 2.40 -13.11
C GLU A 127 5.46 2.11 -13.33
N ILE A 128 5.82 0.86 -13.66
CA ILE A 128 7.19 0.50 -14.09
C ILE A 128 7.57 1.27 -15.37
N ALA A 129 6.69 1.29 -16.38
CA ALA A 129 6.94 2.03 -17.61
C ALA A 129 7.09 3.54 -17.37
N LYS A 130 6.24 4.11 -16.50
CA LYS A 130 6.34 5.51 -16.07
C LYS A 130 7.67 5.81 -15.39
N ALA A 131 8.11 4.96 -14.45
CA ALA A 131 9.39 5.14 -13.76
C ALA A 131 10.58 5.13 -14.74
N ILE A 132 10.60 4.17 -15.67
CA ILE A 132 11.65 4.09 -16.70
C ILE A 132 11.64 5.36 -17.57
N SER A 133 10.47 5.84 -18.00
CA SER A 133 10.36 7.03 -18.85
C SER A 133 10.90 8.31 -18.21
N ILE A 134 10.87 8.42 -16.88
CA ILE A 134 11.44 9.58 -16.17
C ILE A 134 12.94 9.44 -15.88
N GLY A 135 13.53 8.27 -16.16
CA GLY A 135 14.96 7.99 -16.06
C GLY A 135 15.35 6.95 -15.01
N ALA A 136 14.42 6.17 -14.45
CA ALA A 136 14.78 5.10 -13.53
C ALA A 136 15.54 3.99 -14.28
N GLU A 137 16.68 3.58 -13.74
CA GLU A 137 17.60 2.63 -14.36
C GLU A 137 17.10 1.19 -14.28
N SER A 138 16.39 0.85 -13.20
CA SER A 138 15.84 -0.48 -12.98
C SER A 138 14.69 -0.47 -11.98
N VAL A 139 13.95 -1.58 -11.98
CA VAL A 139 12.93 -1.87 -10.97
C VAL A 139 13.40 -3.04 -10.12
N ILE A 140 13.47 -2.83 -8.81
CA ILE A 140 13.96 -3.81 -7.86
C ILE A 140 12.77 -4.28 -7.01
N PRO A 141 12.18 -5.44 -7.31
CA PRO A 141 11.21 -6.05 -6.41
C PRO A 141 11.91 -6.52 -5.13
N GLU A 142 11.27 -6.31 -3.99
CA GLU A 142 11.75 -6.84 -2.71
C GLU A 142 11.57 -8.36 -2.70
N GLN A 143 12.68 -9.11 -2.72
CA GLN A 143 12.70 -10.57 -2.73
C GLN A 143 13.30 -11.09 -1.42
N ASN A 144 12.51 -11.10 -0.36
CA ASN A 144 12.92 -11.64 0.93
C ASN A 144 11.80 -12.46 1.58
N LEU A 145 12.10 -13.10 2.72
CA LEU A 145 11.15 -13.95 3.43
C LEU A 145 9.86 -13.21 3.80
N PHE A 146 9.97 -11.94 4.19
CA PHE A 146 8.82 -11.13 4.59
C PHE A 146 7.95 -10.74 3.39
N SER A 147 8.55 -10.42 2.25
CA SER A 147 7.76 -10.13 1.04
C SER A 147 7.01 -11.35 0.54
N PHE A 148 7.60 -12.54 0.65
CA PHE A 148 6.89 -13.80 0.40
C PHE A 148 5.75 -14.03 1.39
N ALA A 149 5.99 -13.85 2.70
CA ALA A 149 4.95 -14.02 3.71
C ALA A 149 3.78 -13.04 3.50
N HIS A 150 4.07 -11.76 3.22
CA HIS A 150 3.06 -10.76 2.89
C HIS A 150 2.24 -11.14 1.67
N TYR A 151 2.88 -11.65 0.62
CA TYR A 151 2.18 -12.11 -0.56
C TYR A 151 1.24 -13.28 -0.27
N GLN A 152 1.65 -14.25 0.57
CA GLN A 152 0.75 -15.34 1.00
C GLN A 152 -0.47 -14.81 1.76
N ILE A 153 -0.26 -13.91 2.74
CA ILE A 153 -1.35 -13.29 3.50
C ILE A 153 -2.31 -12.54 2.56
N ALA A 154 -1.79 -11.75 1.62
CA ALA A 154 -2.60 -11.01 0.67
C ALA A 154 -3.37 -11.93 -0.29
N LEU A 155 -2.77 -13.05 -0.72
CA LEU A 155 -3.43 -14.06 -1.53
C LEU A 155 -4.59 -14.74 -0.79
N GLU A 156 -4.39 -15.10 0.48
CA GLU A 156 -5.44 -15.68 1.32
C GLU A 156 -6.59 -14.69 1.53
N ALA A 157 -6.27 -13.43 1.83
CA ALA A 157 -7.26 -12.35 1.95
C ALA A 157 -8.04 -12.15 0.63
N LYS A 158 -7.35 -12.14 -0.52
CA LYS A 158 -7.99 -12.02 -1.83
C LYS A 158 -8.94 -13.17 -2.12
N LYS A 159 -8.54 -14.41 -1.81
CA LYS A 159 -9.41 -15.59 -1.96
C LYS A 159 -10.68 -15.47 -1.10
N ALA A 160 -10.53 -15.10 0.17
CA ALA A 160 -11.65 -14.88 1.06
C ALA A 160 -12.58 -13.74 0.59
N TRP A 161 -12.00 -12.66 0.06
CA TRP A 161 -12.77 -11.55 -0.54
C TRP A 161 -13.58 -12.04 -1.75
N ILE A 162 -12.97 -12.82 -2.65
CA ILE A 162 -13.67 -13.38 -3.81
C ILE A 162 -14.79 -14.32 -3.37
N GLU A 163 -14.57 -15.17 -2.37
CA GLU A 163 -15.59 -16.12 -1.88
C GLU A 163 -16.79 -15.40 -1.26
N THR A 164 -16.53 -14.41 -0.39
CA THR A 164 -17.59 -13.59 0.23
C THR A 164 -18.37 -12.77 -0.80
N HIS A 165 -17.70 -12.20 -1.80
CA HIS A 165 -18.36 -11.40 -2.84
C HIS A 165 -19.02 -12.23 -3.93
N LYS A 166 -18.58 -13.47 -4.13
CA LYS A 166 -19.29 -14.45 -4.96
C LYS A 166 -20.58 -14.89 -4.27
N GLN A 167 -20.52 -15.21 -2.97
CA GLN A 167 -21.70 -15.54 -2.18
C GLN A 167 -22.72 -14.40 -2.11
N SER A 168 -22.28 -13.13 -2.04
CA SER A 168 -23.22 -11.99 -2.08
C SER A 168 -23.80 -11.73 -3.48
N SER A 169 -23.06 -12.00 -4.56
CA SER A 169 -23.62 -11.97 -5.93
C SER A 169 -24.63 -13.09 -6.18
N GLU A 170 -24.42 -14.26 -5.56
CA GLU A 170 -25.35 -15.40 -5.55
C GLU A 170 -26.47 -15.27 -4.48
N SER A 171 -26.41 -14.26 -3.60
CA SER A 171 -27.48 -13.94 -2.65
C SER A 171 -28.42 -12.84 -3.16
N SER A 172 -28.12 -12.24 -4.32
CA SER A 172 -29.05 -11.40 -5.08
C SER A 172 -30.01 -12.24 -5.96
N ASP A 173 -30.24 -13.50 -5.59
CA ASP A 173 -31.22 -14.41 -6.19
C ASP A 173 -32.67 -14.00 -5.87
N VAL A 174 -32.98 -12.70 -5.74
CA VAL A 174 -34.38 -12.26 -5.84
C VAL A 174 -34.80 -12.64 -7.26
N PRO A 175 -35.74 -13.57 -7.45
CA PRO A 175 -36.18 -13.96 -8.78
C PRO A 175 -36.59 -12.71 -9.57
N ASP A 176 -36.28 -12.65 -10.86
CA ASP A 176 -36.45 -11.42 -11.64
C ASP A 176 -37.88 -10.85 -11.58
N PHE A 177 -38.88 -11.72 -11.43
CA PHE A 177 -40.30 -11.36 -11.28
C PHE A 177 -40.69 -10.85 -9.89
N LEU A 178 -39.78 -10.88 -8.92
CA LEU A 178 -39.93 -10.33 -7.56
C LEU A 178 -39.08 -9.06 -7.35
N LYS A 179 -38.17 -8.72 -8.27
CA LYS A 179 -37.34 -7.52 -8.16
C LYS A 179 -38.21 -6.26 -8.23
N GLY A 180 -38.20 -5.47 -7.16
CA GLY A 180 -38.92 -4.20 -7.07
C GLY A 180 -40.39 -4.30 -6.64
N HIS A 181 -40.86 -5.49 -6.28
CA HIS A 181 -42.21 -5.72 -5.75
C HIS A 181 -42.16 -5.96 -4.23
N GLU A 182 -43.11 -5.38 -3.49
CA GLU A 182 -43.30 -5.70 -2.07
C GLU A 182 -44.27 -6.88 -1.93
N TRP A 183 -43.91 -7.91 -1.17
CA TRP A 183 -44.75 -9.10 -1.05
C TRP A 183 -44.61 -9.75 0.32
N ASN A 184 -45.49 -10.70 0.63
CA ASN A 184 -45.63 -11.27 1.98
C ASN A 184 -44.69 -12.45 2.30
N HIS A 185 -43.72 -12.74 1.42
CA HIS A 185 -42.74 -13.83 1.53
C HIS A 185 -43.39 -15.21 1.74
N LYS A 186 -44.61 -15.41 1.25
CA LYS A 186 -45.34 -16.68 1.34
C LYS A 186 -45.61 -17.25 -0.03
N LEU A 187 -45.15 -18.49 -0.24
CA LEU A 187 -45.52 -19.32 -1.38
C LEU A 187 -46.75 -20.16 -1.04
N TYR A 188 -47.82 -19.99 -1.80
CA TYR A 188 -49.08 -20.70 -1.62
C TYR A 188 -49.24 -21.81 -2.66
N GLY A 189 -49.96 -22.88 -2.29
CA GLY A 189 -50.35 -23.93 -3.21
C GLY A 189 -49.45 -25.17 -3.19
N LYS A 190 -49.54 -25.99 -4.24
CA LYS A 190 -48.89 -27.31 -4.37
C LYS A 190 -48.45 -27.53 -5.81
N THR A 191 -47.69 -28.60 -6.07
CA THR A 191 -47.21 -28.98 -7.41
C THR A 191 -48.30 -28.85 -8.47
N GLY A 192 -48.02 -28.10 -9.54
CA GLY A 192 -48.95 -27.77 -10.61
C GLY A 192 -49.90 -26.59 -10.34
N SER A 193 -49.83 -25.97 -9.15
CA SER A 193 -50.68 -24.83 -8.77
C SER A 193 -50.04 -24.01 -7.64
N TYR A 194 -48.94 -23.31 -7.96
CA TYR A 194 -48.28 -22.38 -7.04
C TYR A 194 -48.72 -20.94 -7.27
N ALA A 195 -48.73 -20.13 -6.20
CA ALA A 195 -49.04 -18.70 -6.29
C ALA A 195 -48.32 -17.88 -5.22
N ILE A 196 -48.04 -16.63 -5.56
CA ILE A 196 -47.51 -15.58 -4.69
C ILE A 196 -48.36 -14.31 -4.84
N TYR A 197 -48.18 -13.35 -3.92
CA TYR A 197 -48.94 -12.09 -3.92
C TYR A 197 -48.02 -10.85 -3.87
N PRO A 198 -47.29 -10.55 -4.96
CA PRO A 198 -46.58 -9.28 -5.09
C PRO A 198 -47.56 -8.11 -5.22
N ASP A 199 -47.32 -7.04 -4.46
CA ASP A 199 -48.13 -5.82 -4.36
C ASP A 199 -49.64 -6.07 -4.08
N GLY A 200 -49.94 -7.22 -3.46
CA GLY A 200 -51.31 -7.66 -3.17
C GLY A 200 -52.04 -8.35 -4.33
N GLU A 201 -51.42 -8.49 -5.51
CA GLU A 201 -52.01 -9.14 -6.67
C GLU A 201 -51.58 -10.61 -6.79
N LYS A 202 -52.52 -11.50 -7.13
CA LYS A 202 -52.25 -12.92 -7.26
C LYS A 202 -51.45 -13.21 -8.53
N MET A 203 -50.24 -13.72 -8.39
CA MET A 203 -49.42 -14.23 -9.49
C MET A 203 -49.28 -15.75 -9.38
N THR A 204 -49.69 -16.48 -10.42
CA THR A 204 -49.51 -17.93 -10.52
C THR A 204 -48.13 -18.27 -11.05
N LEU A 205 -47.47 -19.25 -10.44
CA LEU A 205 -46.12 -19.66 -10.78
C LEU A 205 -46.10 -21.06 -11.41
N THR A 206 -45.14 -21.29 -12.31
CA THR A 206 -44.78 -22.65 -12.73
C THR A 206 -44.06 -23.38 -11.60
N ASP A 207 -43.94 -24.70 -11.70
CA ASP A 207 -43.20 -25.50 -10.71
C ASP A 207 -41.71 -25.12 -10.65
N GLU A 208 -41.13 -24.67 -11.78
CA GLU A 208 -39.75 -24.17 -11.85
C GLU A 208 -39.60 -22.82 -11.12
N GLN A 209 -40.48 -21.86 -11.38
CA GLN A 209 -40.50 -20.57 -10.69
C GLN A 209 -40.76 -20.73 -9.18
N ALA A 210 -41.63 -21.68 -8.81
CA ALA A 210 -41.88 -22.01 -7.41
C ALA A 210 -40.65 -22.62 -6.72
N ALA A 211 -39.82 -23.37 -7.45
CA ALA A 211 -38.55 -23.88 -6.92
C ALA A 211 -37.52 -22.76 -6.71
N GLU A 212 -37.47 -21.77 -7.61
CA GLU A 212 -36.65 -20.56 -7.43
C GLU A 212 -37.08 -19.77 -6.19
N VAL A 213 -38.38 -19.53 -6.01
CA VAL A 213 -38.91 -18.84 -4.83
C VAL A 213 -38.64 -19.61 -3.54
N LYS A 214 -38.73 -20.95 -3.54
CA LYS A 214 -38.38 -21.75 -2.36
C LYS A 214 -36.91 -21.60 -1.98
N LYS A 215 -36.00 -21.66 -2.96
CA LYS A 215 -34.57 -21.43 -2.73
C LYS A 215 -34.29 -20.02 -2.21
N TYR A 216 -35.02 -19.02 -2.70
CA TYR A 216 -34.96 -17.65 -2.20
C TYR A 216 -35.41 -17.56 -0.73
N LEU A 217 -36.56 -18.16 -0.39
CA LEU A 217 -37.11 -18.16 0.98
C LEU A 217 -36.29 -18.99 1.99
N GLU A 218 -35.53 -20.00 1.54
CA GLU A 218 -34.62 -20.76 2.41
C GLU A 218 -33.30 -20.02 2.72
N LYS A 219 -33.00 -18.95 1.97
CA LYS A 219 -31.81 -18.11 2.13
C LYS A 219 -32.02 -16.90 3.07
N GLU A 220 -33.27 -16.51 3.34
CA GLU A 220 -33.66 -15.47 4.32
C GLU A 220 -33.90 -16.06 5.72
#